data_AF-A0A925TKH3-F1
#
_entry.id   AF-A0A925TKH3-F1
#
_cell.length_a   1.000
_cell.length_b   1.000
_cell.length_c   1.000
_cell.angle_alpha   90.00
_cell.angle_beta   90.00
_cell.angle_gamma   90.00
#
_symmetry.space_group_name_H-M   'P 1'
#
loop_
_entity.id
_entity.type
_entity.pdbx_description
1 polymer ?
#
loop_
_entity_poly.entity_id
_entity_poly.type
_entity_poly.pdbx_seq_one_letter_code
_entity_poly.pdbx_strand_id
1 'polypeptide(L)'
;MLKSLFCGAGLALFSLTANAQSVGTELANLREDVRLLAQKVGALSLKVEDLERENAALTKQVAASSQSQTFATIQQLNNAVADLNAAIKSGDAATAATAAAQIKKLGEATNAALDSIAKGQATRTPVQTTFSDNFPAEGISYTVQKGDTLSTIARKTGGKLSDIINANKIADPTKVRVGDTLFIPGGK
;
A
#
# COMPACT_ATOMS: atom_id res chain seq x y z
N MET A 1 -39.20 45.46 61.30
CA MET A 1 -38.84 45.97 59.95
C MET A 1 -37.37 46.34 60.03
N LEU A 2 -36.41 45.58 59.52
CA LEU A 2 -36.07 45.47 58.10
C LEU A 2 -35.18 44.24 57.85
N LYS A 3 -35.43 43.59 56.70
CA LYS A 3 -34.69 42.48 56.09
C LYS A 3 -33.55 43.02 55.21
N SER A 4 -32.60 42.13 54.92
CA SER A 4 -31.69 42.07 53.75
C SER A 4 -30.56 43.10 53.61
N LEU A 5 -29.31 42.63 53.52
CA LEU A 5 -28.45 42.71 52.32
C LEU A 5 -27.05 42.13 52.64
N PHE A 6 -26.79 40.87 52.28
CA PHE A 6 -25.42 40.38 52.03
C PHE A 6 -25.51 39.05 51.27
N CYS A 7 -25.82 39.14 49.98
CA CYS A 7 -25.67 38.03 49.05
C CYS A 7 -25.41 38.64 47.67
N GLY A 8 -24.14 38.84 47.31
CA GLY A 8 -23.82 39.54 46.07
C GLY A 8 -22.39 39.43 45.53
N ALA A 9 -21.48 38.69 46.17
CA ALA A 9 -20.07 38.66 45.75
C ALA A 9 -19.50 37.26 45.42
N GLY A 10 -20.31 36.19 45.48
CA GLY A 10 -19.80 34.80 45.37
C GLY A 10 -19.87 34.15 43.99
N LEU A 11 -20.60 34.70 43.02
CA LEU A 11 -21.03 33.94 41.83
C LEU A 11 -20.41 34.37 40.48
N ALA A 12 -19.57 35.41 40.45
CA ALA A 12 -18.91 35.85 39.21
C ALA A 12 -17.47 35.30 39.04
N LEU A 13 -16.86 34.75 40.10
CA LEU A 13 -15.48 34.20 40.05
C LEU A 13 -15.43 32.71 39.69
N PHE A 14 -16.55 32.01 39.69
CA PHE A 14 -16.59 30.58 39.36
C PHE A 14 -16.72 30.31 37.84
N SER A 15 -17.26 31.26 37.08
CA SER A 15 -17.53 31.07 35.64
C SER A 15 -16.33 31.40 34.75
N LEU A 16 -15.42 32.29 35.18
CA LEU A 16 -14.19 32.62 34.44
C LEU A 16 -13.09 31.56 34.59
N THR A 17 -13.08 30.82 35.70
CA THR A 17 -12.07 29.79 35.99
C THR A 17 -12.37 28.47 35.29
N ALA A 18 -13.64 28.11 35.11
CA ALA A 18 -14.06 26.91 34.39
C ALA A 18 -13.68 26.95 32.89
N ASN A 19 -13.78 28.12 32.25
CA ASN A 19 -13.47 28.28 30.82
C ASN A 19 -11.95 28.37 30.53
N ALA A 20 -11.14 28.78 31.52
CA ALA A 20 -9.69 28.74 31.42
C ALA A 20 -9.14 27.31 31.62
N GLN A 21 -9.81 26.52 32.47
CA GLN A 21 -9.48 25.11 32.70
C GLN A 21 -9.82 24.24 31.47
N SER A 22 -10.94 24.48 30.80
CA SER A 22 -11.31 23.78 29.56
C SER A 22 -10.32 24.05 28.42
N VAL A 23 -9.93 25.30 28.22
CA VAL A 23 -8.90 25.69 27.22
C VAL A 23 -7.53 25.08 27.56
N GLY A 24 -7.17 25.01 28.85
CA GLY A 24 -5.95 24.33 29.29
C GLY A 24 -5.96 22.83 29.00
N THR A 25 -7.09 22.16 29.23
CA THR A 25 -7.25 20.72 28.91
C THR A 25 -7.32 20.46 27.40
N GLU A 26 -7.97 21.33 26.64
CA GLU A 26 -8.04 21.22 25.18
C GLU A 26 -6.68 21.46 24.54
N LEU A 27 -5.90 22.41 25.06
CA LEU A 27 -4.51 22.63 24.66
C LEU A 27 -3.60 21.44 25.03
N ALA A 28 -3.83 20.80 26.18
CA ALA A 28 -3.10 19.58 26.56
C ALA A 28 -3.43 18.41 25.62
N ASN A 29 -4.71 18.24 25.27
CA ASN A 29 -5.16 17.23 24.32
C ASN A 29 -4.60 17.49 22.92
N LEU A 30 -4.65 18.74 22.42
CA LEU A 30 -4.07 19.11 21.13
C LEU A 30 -2.56 18.89 21.09
N ARG A 31 -1.85 19.21 22.19
CA ARG A 31 -0.39 18.94 22.28
C ARG A 31 -0.09 17.45 22.18
N GLU A 32 -0.91 16.61 22.81
CA GLU A 32 -0.76 15.17 22.72
C GLU A 32 -1.10 14.64 21.32
N ASP A 33 -2.15 15.17 20.68
CA ASP A 33 -2.52 14.83 19.30
C ASP A 33 -1.41 15.20 18.30
N VAL A 34 -0.80 16.38 18.46
CA VAL A 34 0.34 16.81 17.64
C VAL A 34 1.53 15.88 17.84
N ARG A 35 1.79 15.43 19.08
CA ARG A 35 2.87 14.48 19.39
C ARG A 35 2.61 13.11 18.73
N LEU A 36 1.37 12.61 18.83
CA LEU A 36 0.95 11.37 18.18
C LEU A 36 0.98 11.47 16.65
N LEU A 37 0.58 12.61 16.10
CA LEU A 37 0.64 12.87 14.66
C LEU A 37 2.08 12.91 14.17
N ALA A 38 2.98 13.57 14.89
CA ALA A 38 4.40 13.57 14.58
C ALA A 38 5.00 12.16 14.58
N GLN A 39 4.63 11.33 15.56
CA GLN A 39 5.04 9.92 15.61
C GLN A 39 4.53 9.11 14.41
N LYS A 40 3.26 9.30 14.03
CA LYS A 40 2.65 8.65 12.85
C LYS A 40 3.31 9.10 11.55
N VAL A 41 3.61 10.39 11.40
CA VAL A 41 4.30 10.94 10.22
C VAL A 41 5.71 10.38 10.13
N GLY A 42 6.43 10.27 11.25
CA GLY A 42 7.74 9.62 11.28
C GLY A 42 7.69 8.15 10.84
N ALA A 43 6.74 7.38 11.37
CA ALA A 43 6.55 5.98 10.96
C ALA A 43 6.16 5.84 9.48
N LEU A 44 5.33 6.77 8.97
CA LEU A 44 4.95 6.78 7.56
C LEU A 44 6.14 7.12 6.65
N SER A 45 6.98 8.08 7.07
CA SER A 45 8.22 8.43 6.35
C SER A 45 9.15 7.23 6.22
N LEU A 46 9.36 6.48 7.30
CA LEU A 46 10.18 5.27 7.28
C LEU A 46 9.60 4.21 6.33
N LYS A 47 8.28 4.03 6.35
CA LYS A 47 7.59 3.09 5.45
C LYS A 47 7.68 3.51 3.97
N VAL A 48 7.59 4.80 3.68
CA VAL A 48 7.79 5.33 2.33
C VAL A 48 9.21 5.04 1.86
N GLU A 49 10.21 5.26 2.72
CA GLU A 49 11.60 4.99 2.39
C GLU A 49 11.88 3.50 2.20
N ASP A 50 11.28 2.63 3.01
CA ASP A 50 11.34 1.17 2.81
C ASP A 50 10.71 0.77 1.47
N LEU A 51 9.53 1.31 1.14
CA LEU A 51 8.85 1.05 -0.14
C LEU A 51 9.64 1.56 -1.34
N GLU A 52 10.27 2.73 -1.22
CA GLU A 52 11.14 3.27 -2.27
C GLU A 52 12.39 2.40 -2.44
N ARG A 53 12.98 1.90 -1.35
CA ARG A 53 14.08 0.93 -1.40
C ARG A 53 13.65 -0.38 -2.06
N GLU A 54 12.46 -0.90 -1.74
CA GLU A 54 11.91 -2.11 -2.35
C GLU A 54 11.63 -1.89 -3.85
N ASN A 55 10.99 -0.78 -4.22
CA ASN A 55 10.75 -0.42 -5.62
C ASN A 55 12.06 -0.24 -6.40
N ALA A 56 13.07 0.38 -5.80
CA ALA A 56 14.39 0.52 -6.41
C ALA A 56 15.09 -0.85 -6.59
N ALA A 57 14.96 -1.75 -5.62
CA ALA A 57 15.48 -3.12 -5.72
C ALA A 57 14.76 -3.91 -6.82
N LEU A 58 13.42 -3.83 -6.89
CA LEU A 58 12.63 -4.43 -7.95
C LEU A 58 13.01 -3.88 -9.32
N THR A 59 13.22 -2.56 -9.43
CA THR A 59 13.66 -1.92 -10.67
C THR A 59 15.04 -2.42 -11.09
N LYS A 60 15.98 -2.57 -10.15
CA LYS A 60 17.30 -3.17 -10.42
C LYS A 60 17.19 -4.64 -10.84
N GLN A 61 16.28 -5.41 -10.24
CA GLN A 61 16.03 -6.80 -10.62
C GLN A 61 15.44 -6.91 -12.04
N VAL A 62 14.54 -6.00 -12.41
CA VAL A 62 14.01 -5.88 -13.78
C VAL A 62 15.09 -5.40 -14.76
N ALA A 63 15.94 -4.45 -14.36
CA ALA A 63 17.07 -3.97 -15.16
C ALA A 63 18.11 -5.08 -15.40
N ALA A 64 18.46 -5.84 -14.37
CA ALA A 64 19.40 -6.96 -14.49
C ALA A 64 18.87 -8.08 -15.40
N SER A 65 17.55 -8.33 -15.40
CA SER A 65 16.91 -9.27 -16.32
C SER A 65 16.74 -8.73 -17.75
N SER A 66 16.76 -7.40 -17.96
CA SER A 66 16.73 -6.76 -19.28
C SER A 66 18.11 -6.48 -19.88
N GLN A 67 19.16 -6.36 -19.05
CA GLN A 67 20.55 -6.21 -19.51
C GLN A 67 21.13 -7.51 -20.08
N SER A 68 20.50 -8.66 -19.77
CA SER A 68 20.72 -9.94 -20.46
C SER A 68 19.87 -10.05 -21.74
N GLN A 69 20.03 -9.11 -22.68
CA GLN A 69 19.69 -9.29 -24.12
C GLN A 69 18.27 -9.84 -24.45
N THR A 70 17.25 -9.53 -23.66
CA THR A 70 15.97 -10.28 -23.67
C THR A 70 14.97 -9.91 -24.77
N PHE A 71 15.23 -8.92 -25.64
CA PHE A 71 14.22 -8.52 -26.62
C PHE A 71 14.71 -8.72 -28.05
N ALA A 72 14.05 -9.65 -28.75
CA ALA A 72 13.96 -9.55 -30.20
C ALA A 72 13.44 -8.15 -30.53
N THR A 73 14.30 -7.30 -31.09
CA THR A 73 13.89 -5.93 -31.37
C THR A 73 12.85 -5.97 -32.48
N ILE A 74 11.85 -5.09 -32.43
CA ILE A 74 10.83 -4.95 -33.50
C ILE A 74 11.52 -4.81 -34.88
N GLN A 75 12.71 -4.21 -34.91
CA GLN A 75 13.56 -4.12 -36.09
C GLN A 75 14.05 -5.49 -36.62
N GLN A 76 14.46 -6.42 -35.76
CA GLN A 76 14.86 -7.77 -36.18
C GLN A 76 13.70 -8.55 -36.79
N LEU A 77 12.49 -8.40 -36.23
CA LEU A 77 11.26 -8.97 -36.78
C LEU A 77 10.92 -8.36 -38.15
N ASN A 78 10.98 -7.04 -38.27
CA ASN A 78 10.69 -6.36 -39.53
C ASN A 78 11.67 -6.76 -40.64
N ASN A 79 12.95 -6.93 -40.30
CA ASN A 79 13.97 -7.40 -41.24
C ASN A 79 13.73 -8.86 -41.66
N ALA A 80 13.43 -9.76 -40.72
CA ALA A 80 13.13 -11.16 -41.04
C ALA A 80 11.89 -11.31 -41.93
N VAL A 81 10.85 -10.49 -41.70
CA VAL A 81 9.65 -10.45 -42.55
C VAL A 81 9.96 -9.89 -43.94
N ALA A 82 10.82 -8.88 -44.04
CA ALA A 82 11.28 -8.34 -45.32
C ALA A 82 12.04 -9.40 -46.13
N ASP A 83 12.96 -10.13 -45.49
CA ASP A 83 13.76 -11.18 -46.13
C ASP A 83 12.89 -12.38 -46.54
N LEU A 84 11.90 -12.75 -45.73
CA LEU A 84 10.92 -13.79 -46.08
C LEU A 84 10.06 -13.38 -47.29
N ASN A 85 9.56 -12.14 -47.30
CA ASN A 85 8.82 -11.60 -48.44
C ASN A 85 9.67 -11.52 -49.70
N ALA A 86 10.97 -11.23 -49.57
CA ALA A 86 11.91 -11.25 -50.68
C ALA A 86 12.14 -12.67 -51.20
N ALA A 87 12.33 -13.66 -50.32
CA ALA A 87 12.49 -15.06 -50.68
C ALA A 87 11.27 -15.64 -51.42
N ILE A 88 10.06 -15.33 -50.94
CA ILE A 88 8.81 -15.78 -51.57
C ILE A 88 8.66 -15.17 -52.98
N LYS A 89 9.09 -13.92 -53.16
CA LYS A 89 9.04 -13.23 -54.46
C LYS A 89 10.14 -13.69 -55.43
N SER A 90 11.34 -13.97 -54.93
CA SER A 90 12.49 -14.32 -55.77
C SER A 90 12.55 -15.81 -56.12
N GLY A 91 11.94 -16.68 -55.31
CA GLY A 91 12.07 -18.13 -55.46
C GLY A 91 13.50 -18.65 -55.28
N ASP A 92 14.41 -17.79 -54.79
CA ASP A 92 15.83 -18.09 -54.65
C ASP A 92 16.12 -18.83 -53.33
N ALA A 93 16.81 -19.97 -53.45
CA ALA A 93 17.16 -20.83 -52.33
C ALA A 93 18.14 -20.16 -51.35
N ALA A 94 19.01 -19.26 -51.81
CA ALA A 94 19.96 -18.56 -50.93
C ALA A 94 19.27 -17.54 -50.04
N THR A 95 18.29 -16.80 -50.58
CA THR A 95 17.45 -15.88 -49.83
C THR A 95 16.56 -16.64 -48.83
N ALA A 96 15.99 -17.78 -49.24
CA ALA A 96 15.21 -18.65 -48.34
C ALA A 96 16.05 -19.22 -47.18
N ALA A 97 17.29 -19.63 -47.45
CA ALA A 97 18.22 -20.09 -46.41
C ALA A 97 18.58 -18.98 -45.41
N THR A 98 18.74 -17.74 -45.88
CA THR A 98 19.02 -16.57 -45.03
C THR A 98 17.83 -16.25 -44.13
N ALA A 99 16.61 -16.24 -44.67
CA ALA A 99 15.39 -16.03 -43.90
C ALA A 99 15.19 -17.14 -42.85
N ALA A 100 15.42 -18.42 -43.20
CA ALA A 100 15.33 -19.53 -42.26
C ALA A 100 16.35 -19.43 -41.11
N ALA A 101 17.59 -19.01 -41.40
CA ALA A 101 18.61 -18.78 -40.39
C ALA A 101 18.25 -17.63 -39.42
N GLN A 102 17.67 -16.54 -39.95
CA GLN A 102 17.21 -15.42 -39.12
C GLN A 102 16.01 -15.80 -38.24
N ILE A 103 15.04 -16.54 -38.78
CA ILE A 103 13.88 -17.05 -38.02
C ILE A 103 14.33 -17.99 -36.90
N LYS A 104 15.30 -18.88 -37.17
CA LYS A 104 15.89 -19.77 -36.15
C LYS A 104 16.54 -18.97 -35.02
N LYS A 105 17.38 -17.99 -35.36
CA LYS A 105 18.03 -17.11 -34.39
C LYS A 105 17.02 -16.30 -33.56
N LEU A 106 15.92 -15.88 -34.19
CA LEU A 106 14.82 -15.21 -33.51
C LEU A 106 14.12 -16.15 -32.52
N GLY A 107 13.81 -17.39 -32.93
CA GLY A 107 13.22 -18.40 -32.05
C GLY A 107 14.10 -18.73 -30.85
N GLU A 108 15.41 -18.85 -31.05
CA GLU A 108 16.40 -19.03 -29.97
C GLU A 108 16.41 -17.83 -29.01
N ALA A 109 16.41 -16.61 -29.53
CA ALA A 109 16.35 -15.39 -28.72
C ALA A 109 15.03 -15.28 -27.94
N THR A 110 13.89 -15.65 -28.54
CA THR A 110 12.58 -15.68 -27.87
C THR A 110 12.54 -16.72 -26.75
N ASN A 111 13.09 -17.92 -26.97
CA ASN A 111 13.14 -18.95 -25.93
C ASN A 111 14.05 -18.55 -24.76
N ALA A 112 15.20 -17.95 -25.05
CA ALA A 112 16.08 -17.39 -24.02
C ALA A 112 15.40 -16.25 -23.24
N ALA A 113 14.60 -15.43 -23.92
CA ALA A 113 13.83 -14.37 -23.28
C ALA A 113 12.76 -14.92 -22.31
N LEU A 114 12.03 -15.97 -22.72
CA LEU A 114 11.04 -16.64 -21.88
C LEU A 114 11.67 -17.28 -20.63
N ASP A 115 12.83 -17.93 -20.79
CA ASP A 115 13.59 -18.51 -19.68
C ASP A 115 14.07 -17.44 -18.68
N SER A 116 14.55 -16.29 -19.18
CA SER A 116 14.94 -15.15 -18.34
C SER A 116 13.75 -14.55 -17.59
N ILE A 117 12.57 -14.44 -18.21
CA ILE A 117 11.35 -13.98 -17.54
C ILE A 117 10.91 -14.98 -16.47
N ALA A 118 10.96 -16.28 -16.76
CA ALA A 118 10.61 -17.33 -15.80
C ALA A 118 11.54 -17.31 -14.58
N LYS A 119 12.85 -17.18 -14.78
CA LYS A 119 13.84 -17.01 -13.70
C LYS A 119 13.67 -15.70 -12.94
N GLY A 120 13.34 -14.61 -13.63
CA GLY A 120 13.02 -13.32 -13.01
C GLY A 120 11.73 -13.35 -12.18
N GLN A 121 10.73 -14.14 -12.57
CA GLN A 121 9.52 -14.38 -11.78
C GLN A 121 9.77 -15.30 -10.59
N ALA A 122 10.59 -16.34 -10.74
CA ALA A 122 10.93 -17.27 -9.66
C ALA A 122 11.73 -16.60 -8.53
N THR A 123 12.44 -15.50 -8.83
CA THR A 123 13.20 -14.70 -7.85
C THR A 123 12.38 -13.56 -7.24
N ARG A 124 11.11 -13.38 -7.61
CA ARG A 124 10.23 -12.45 -6.91
C ARG A 124 9.79 -13.08 -5.59
N THR A 125 10.33 -12.59 -4.49
CA THR A 125 9.85 -12.95 -3.15
C THR A 125 8.36 -12.57 -3.07
N PRO A 126 7.45 -13.51 -2.75
CA PRO A 126 6.05 -13.15 -2.55
C PRO A 126 5.99 -12.12 -1.40
N VAL A 127 5.23 -11.04 -1.59
CA VAL A 127 4.93 -10.09 -0.52
C VAL A 127 4.13 -10.86 0.55
N GLN A 128 4.83 -11.42 1.53
CA GLN A 128 4.21 -12.12 2.64
C GLN A 128 3.69 -11.07 3.61
N THR A 129 2.37 -10.88 3.64
CA THR A 129 1.71 -10.13 4.71
C THR A 129 1.82 -10.94 6.00
N THR A 130 2.74 -10.56 6.87
CA THR A 130 2.82 -11.11 8.23
C THR A 130 1.91 -10.31 9.15
N PHE A 131 1.11 -11.01 9.95
CA PHE A 131 0.22 -10.40 10.93
C PHE A 131 0.82 -10.58 12.32
N SER A 132 0.83 -9.51 13.11
CA SER A 132 1.22 -9.58 14.52
C SER A 132 0.05 -10.07 15.37
N ASP A 133 0.32 -10.84 16.42
CA ASP A 133 -0.67 -11.20 17.44
C ASP A 133 -0.62 -10.27 18.67
N ASN A 134 0.19 -9.21 18.62
CA ASN A 134 0.27 -8.20 19.67
C ASN A 134 -0.84 -7.14 19.49
N PHE A 135 -2.05 -7.49 19.91
CA PHE A 135 -3.19 -6.59 20.02
C PHE A 135 -3.99 -6.90 21.30
N PRO A 136 -4.82 -5.96 21.80
CA PRO A 136 -5.67 -6.22 22.96
C PRO A 136 -6.58 -7.43 22.75
N ALA A 137 -6.64 -8.33 23.73
CA ALA A 137 -7.50 -9.52 23.67
C ALA A 137 -8.99 -9.17 23.83
N GLU A 138 -9.29 -8.07 24.52
CA GLU A 138 -10.65 -7.58 24.74
C GLU A 138 -11.05 -6.57 23.66
N GLY A 139 -12.33 -6.53 23.31
CA GLY A 139 -12.87 -5.68 22.27
C GLY A 139 -14.33 -5.93 21.98
N ILE A 140 -14.83 -5.34 20.90
CA ILE A 140 -16.22 -5.48 20.45
C ILE A 140 -16.28 -6.10 19.05
N SER A 141 -17.40 -6.74 18.72
CA SER A 141 -17.71 -7.15 17.35
C SER A 141 -18.47 -6.01 16.65
N TYR A 142 -18.03 -5.66 15.44
CA TYR A 142 -18.63 -4.61 14.64
C TYR A 142 -19.03 -5.16 13.27
N THR A 143 -20.29 -4.97 12.87
CA THR A 143 -20.76 -5.31 11.53
C THR A 143 -20.59 -4.10 10.61
N VAL A 144 -19.79 -4.27 9.56
CA VAL A 144 -19.47 -3.21 8.59
C VAL A 144 -20.73 -2.71 7.91
N GLN A 145 -20.95 -1.40 7.96
CA GLN A 145 -22.10 -0.75 7.36
C GLN A 145 -21.75 -0.09 6.03
N LYS A 146 -22.78 0.26 5.25
CA LYS A 146 -22.60 0.95 3.98
C LYS A 146 -21.87 2.28 4.19
N GLY A 147 -20.76 2.46 3.49
CA GLY A 147 -19.92 3.67 3.57
C GLY A 147 -18.82 3.61 4.63
N ASP A 148 -18.69 2.48 5.35
CA ASP A 148 -17.57 2.29 6.25
C ASP A 148 -16.27 1.96 5.52
N THR A 149 -15.18 2.44 6.09
CA THR A 149 -13.81 2.01 5.83
C THR A 149 -13.21 1.56 7.16
N LEU A 150 -12.13 0.77 7.14
CA LEU A 150 -11.46 0.39 8.40
C LEU A 150 -11.04 1.62 9.22
N SER A 151 -10.65 2.70 8.56
CA SER A 151 -10.29 3.97 9.19
C SER A 151 -11.46 4.63 9.91
N THR A 152 -12.66 4.62 9.32
CA THR A 152 -13.85 5.20 9.94
C THR A 152 -14.37 4.31 11.07
N ILE A 153 -14.30 2.99 10.92
CA ILE A 153 -14.68 2.04 11.98
C ILE A 153 -13.77 2.20 13.18
N ALA A 154 -12.44 2.23 12.98
CA ALA A 154 -11.46 2.45 14.05
C ALA A 154 -11.76 3.75 14.82
N ARG A 155 -12.06 4.85 14.12
CA ARG A 155 -12.44 6.12 14.76
C ARG A 155 -13.76 6.04 15.51
N LYS A 156 -14.79 5.43 14.93
CA LYS A 156 -16.13 5.30 15.54
C LYS A 156 -16.11 4.49 16.83
N THR A 157 -15.27 3.45 16.87
CA THR A 157 -15.20 2.47 17.96
C THR A 157 -14.06 2.76 18.95
N GLY A 158 -13.19 3.72 18.67
CA GLY A 158 -11.98 3.98 19.46
C GLY A 158 -10.87 2.94 19.30
N GLY A 159 -11.04 1.93 18.44
CA GLY A 159 -10.01 0.92 18.16
C GLY A 159 -8.85 1.45 17.31
N LYS A 160 -7.72 0.72 17.30
CA LYS A 160 -6.58 1.02 16.43
C LYS A 160 -6.70 0.28 15.09
N LEU A 161 -6.50 1.01 14.00
CA LEU A 161 -6.52 0.45 12.64
C LEU A 161 -5.56 -0.75 12.46
N SER A 162 -4.34 -0.64 12.99
CA SER A 162 -3.35 -1.72 12.95
C SER A 162 -3.84 -2.99 13.64
N ASP A 163 -4.51 -2.83 14.77
CA ASP A 163 -4.92 -3.93 15.62
C ASP A 163 -6.13 -4.63 15.01
N ILE A 164 -7.04 -3.86 14.40
CA ILE A 164 -8.16 -4.39 13.60
C ILE A 164 -7.62 -5.19 12.40
N ILE A 165 -6.65 -4.66 11.66
CA ILE A 165 -6.03 -5.37 10.52
C ILE A 165 -5.39 -6.68 10.98
N ASN A 166 -4.64 -6.65 12.07
CA ASN A 166 -3.92 -7.80 12.61
C ASN A 166 -4.86 -8.86 13.18
N ALA A 167 -5.86 -8.47 13.96
CA ALA A 167 -6.78 -9.39 14.61
C ALA A 167 -7.73 -10.06 13.61
N ASN A 168 -8.10 -9.37 12.54
CA ASN A 168 -8.97 -9.91 11.49
C ASN A 168 -8.20 -10.43 10.27
N LYS A 169 -6.86 -10.47 10.34
CA LYS A 169 -5.96 -10.95 9.27
C LYS A 169 -6.28 -10.32 7.90
N ILE A 170 -6.55 -9.02 7.88
CA ILE A 170 -6.95 -8.28 6.67
C ILE A 170 -5.69 -7.93 5.86
N ALA A 171 -5.43 -8.69 4.80
CA ALA A 171 -4.30 -8.40 3.90
C ALA A 171 -4.50 -7.09 3.11
N ASP A 172 -5.74 -6.79 2.74
CA ASP A 172 -6.10 -5.62 1.93
C ASP A 172 -7.25 -4.83 2.58
N PRO A 173 -6.95 -3.71 3.26
CA PRO A 173 -7.93 -2.84 3.90
C PRO A 173 -9.05 -2.32 2.99
N THR A 174 -8.84 -2.31 1.67
CA THR A 174 -9.81 -1.80 0.70
C THR A 174 -10.88 -2.84 0.32
N LYS A 175 -10.69 -4.11 0.69
CA LYS A 175 -11.57 -5.23 0.31
C LYS A 175 -12.61 -5.61 1.36
N VAL A 176 -12.70 -4.87 2.45
CA VAL A 176 -13.71 -5.08 3.50
C VAL A 176 -15.10 -4.72 2.96
N ARG A 177 -16.08 -5.60 3.17
CA ARG A 177 -17.43 -5.49 2.59
C ARG A 177 -18.49 -5.19 3.64
N VAL A 178 -19.56 -4.56 3.17
CA VAL A 178 -20.76 -4.34 4.00
C VAL A 178 -21.33 -5.68 4.44
N GLY A 179 -21.62 -5.81 5.74
CA GLY A 179 -22.08 -7.05 6.37
C GLY A 179 -20.96 -7.89 6.99
N ASP A 180 -19.69 -7.59 6.71
CA ASP A 180 -18.57 -8.28 7.36
C ASP A 180 -18.60 -8.01 8.87
N THR A 181 -18.36 -9.05 9.68
CA THR A 181 -18.21 -8.89 11.13
C THR A 181 -16.74 -8.84 11.46
N LEU A 182 -16.29 -7.71 12.02
CA LEU A 182 -14.91 -7.48 12.41
C LEU A 182 -14.79 -7.47 13.93
N PHE A 183 -13.74 -8.09 14.46
CA PHE A 183 -13.34 -7.89 15.84
C PHE A 183 -12.55 -6.59 15.97
N ILE A 184 -12.89 -5.75 16.94
CA ILE A 184 -12.25 -4.46 17.17
C ILE A 184 -11.53 -4.50 18.52
N PRO A 185 -10.23 -4.87 18.56
CA PRO A 185 -9.42 -4.84 19.77
C PRO A 185 -9.44 -3.46 20.44
N GLY A 186 -9.75 -3.42 21.74
CA GLY A 186 -9.81 -2.20 22.55
C GLY A 186 -10.94 -1.23 22.20
N GLY A 187 -11.84 -1.61 21.28
CA GLY A 187 -13.00 -0.80 20.92
C GLY A 187 -14.05 -0.75 22.03
N LYS A 188 -14.84 0.34 22.07
CA LYS A 188 -15.93 0.58 23.02
C LYS A 188 -17.16 1.15 22.33
#